data_AF-A0A6P0SUF7-F1
#
_entry.id   AF-A0A6P0SUF7-F1
#
_cell.length_a   1.000
_cell.length_b   1.000
_cell.length_c   1.000
_cell.angle_alpha   90.00
_cell.angle_beta   90.00
_cell.angle_gamma   90.00
#
_symmetry.space_group_name_H-M   'P 1'
#
loop_
_entity.id
_entity.type
_entity.pdbx_description
1 polymer ?
#
loop_
_entity_poly.entity_id
_entity_poly.type
_entity_poly.pdbx_seq_one_letter_code
_entity_poly.pdbx_strand_id
1 'polypeptide(L)'
;FLVLFALPSIKWLRGIFPNQRSHENSNSSQFSIFDSQSRQQLSVFKISLALAISMTTCAVGYGLASWLGFNKGGILVVTVLIVMLATVFPSYLGRITAAEKIGYLLMQVFFAVIGASANVEIVLRVGSVLFIFAGLILAIHLLVLLGVGRLLGLDLAELVIASNANMGGPTTAAAMATARQWDKLVTPAILCGTLGYAVATFIGVGLGNFLRSLG
;
A
#
# COMPACT_ATOMS: atom_id res chain seq x y z
N PHE A 1 -10.34 1.89 8.66
CA PHE A 1 -9.61 3.17 8.65
C PHE A 1 -9.95 4.06 9.84
N LEU A 2 -11.22 4.48 10.01
CA LEU A 2 -11.66 5.29 11.15
C LEU A 2 -11.32 4.68 12.51
N VAL A 3 -11.51 3.37 12.66
CA VAL A 3 -11.13 2.64 13.88
C VAL A 3 -9.64 2.80 14.19
N LEU A 4 -8.75 2.56 13.21
CA LEU A 4 -7.30 2.75 13.37
C LEU A 4 -6.93 4.19 13.75
N PHE A 5 -7.58 5.19 13.14
CA PHE A 5 -7.38 6.60 13.50
C PHE A 5 -7.81 6.89 14.94
N ALA A 6 -8.85 6.22 15.45
CA ALA A 6 -9.36 6.41 16.79
C ALA A 6 -8.54 5.69 17.88
N LEU A 7 -7.91 4.54 17.57
CA LEU A 7 -7.18 3.73 18.56
C LEU A 7 -6.11 4.52 19.37
N PRO A 8 -5.25 5.36 18.77
CA PRO A 8 -4.27 6.16 19.52
C PRO A 8 -4.91 7.22 20.44
N SER A 9 -6.16 7.61 20.18
CA SER A 9 -6.89 8.60 21.00
C SER A 9 -7.51 7.99 22.27
N ILE A 10 -7.58 6.66 22.38
CA ILE A 10 -8.17 5.96 23.52
C ILE A 10 -7.15 5.87 24.66
N LYS A 11 -7.40 6.61 25.75
CA LYS A 11 -6.49 6.72 26.91
C LYS A 11 -6.15 5.36 27.55
N TRP A 12 -7.12 4.46 27.64
CA TRP A 12 -6.92 3.11 28.20
C TRP A 12 -5.93 2.30 27.37
N LEU A 13 -6.09 2.30 26.05
CA LEU A 13 -5.20 1.57 25.15
C LEU A 13 -3.80 2.18 25.15
N ARG A 14 -3.69 3.52 25.22
CA ARG A 14 -2.39 4.20 25.35
C ARG A 14 -1.65 3.84 26.64
N GLY A 15 -2.35 3.60 27.75
CA GLY A 15 -1.74 3.18 29.01
C GLY A 15 -1.23 1.73 29.03
N ILE A 16 -1.67 0.91 28.07
CA ILE A 16 -1.23 -0.47 27.93
C ILE A 16 0.15 -0.50 27.25
N PHE A 17 0.36 0.26 26.17
CA PHE A 17 1.60 0.22 25.39
C PHE A 17 2.71 1.13 25.95
N PRO A 18 3.99 0.84 25.67
CA PRO A 18 5.10 1.71 26.04
C PRO A 18 4.86 3.14 25.52
N ASN A 19 5.01 4.13 26.39
CA ASN A 19 4.76 5.52 26.03
C ASN A 19 5.83 6.01 25.05
N GLN A 20 5.40 6.80 24.05
CA GLN A 20 6.16 7.49 23.01
C GLN A 20 7.69 7.30 23.09
N ARG A 21 8.24 6.37 22.30
CA ARG A 21 9.61 6.56 21.80
C ARG A 21 9.57 7.90 21.07
N SER A 22 10.36 8.87 21.50
CA SER A 22 10.24 10.27 21.12
C SER A 22 10.21 10.47 19.59
N HIS A 23 9.01 10.47 19.00
CA HIS A 23 8.78 10.85 17.61
C HIS A 23 8.87 12.37 17.42
N GLU A 24 9.19 13.11 18.49
CA GLU A 24 9.47 14.55 18.46
C GLU A 24 10.79 14.87 17.76
N ASN A 25 10.66 15.79 16.81
CA ASN A 25 11.61 16.70 16.16
C ASN A 25 13.08 16.28 16.01
N SER A 26 13.40 15.84 14.80
CA SER A 26 14.58 16.31 14.06
C SER A 26 14.41 15.97 12.57
N ASN A 27 13.64 16.80 11.84
CA ASN A 27 13.81 17.12 10.41
C ASN A 27 12.51 17.69 9.80
N SER A 28 12.45 19.02 9.80
CA SER A 28 11.57 19.83 8.94
C SER A 28 11.71 19.52 7.43
N SER A 29 12.68 18.68 7.04
CA SER A 29 12.92 18.21 5.68
C SER A 29 12.05 17.02 5.25
N GLN A 30 11.37 16.30 6.15
CA GLN A 30 10.51 15.17 5.78
C GLN A 30 9.07 15.63 5.50
N PHE A 31 8.58 16.59 6.29
CA PHE A 31 7.32 17.33 6.04
C PHE A 31 7.32 18.01 4.66
N SER A 32 8.47 18.53 4.22
CA SER A 32 8.60 19.19 2.92
C SER A 32 8.56 18.22 1.74
N ILE A 33 8.88 16.92 1.88
CA ILE A 33 8.84 15.96 0.77
C ILE A 33 7.40 15.60 0.39
N PHE A 34 6.54 15.30 1.36
CA PHE A 34 5.14 14.97 1.07
C PHE A 34 4.33 16.22 0.66
N ASP A 35 4.55 17.35 1.33
CA ASP A 35 3.85 18.60 1.00
C ASP A 35 4.36 19.24 -0.31
N SER A 36 5.61 18.95 -0.74
CA SER A 36 6.07 19.31 -2.09
C SER A 36 5.53 18.38 -3.17
N GLN A 37 5.34 17.09 -2.89
CA GLN A 37 4.77 16.13 -3.84
C GLN A 37 3.25 16.35 -4.05
N SER A 38 2.54 16.75 -2.99
CA SER A 38 1.12 17.16 -3.08
C SER A 38 0.96 18.50 -3.84
N ARG A 39 1.84 19.48 -3.59
CA ARG A 39 1.79 20.85 -4.15
C ARG A 39 2.48 21.02 -5.51
N GLN A 40 3.05 19.95 -6.07
CA GLN A 40 3.69 20.01 -7.38
C GLN A 40 2.67 20.23 -8.50
N GLN A 41 2.96 21.23 -9.34
CA GLN A 41 2.21 21.49 -10.56
C GLN A 41 2.23 20.26 -11.46
N LEU A 42 1.03 19.77 -11.78
CA LEU A 42 0.79 18.72 -12.76
C LEU A 42 1.06 19.29 -14.15
N SER A 43 2.32 19.20 -14.58
CA SER A 43 2.65 19.45 -15.98
C SER A 43 2.21 18.26 -16.82
N VAL A 44 1.53 18.54 -17.93
CA VAL A 44 1.11 17.53 -18.92
C VAL A 44 2.30 16.67 -19.33
N PHE A 45 3.48 17.27 -19.52
CA PHE A 45 4.69 16.54 -19.87
C PHE A 45 5.08 15.47 -18.84
N LYS A 46 5.00 15.78 -17.54
CA LYS A 46 5.34 14.81 -16.48
C LYS A 46 4.35 13.64 -16.42
N ILE A 47 3.07 13.91 -16.69
CA ILE A 47 2.03 12.88 -16.76
C ILE A 47 2.29 11.97 -17.96
N SER A 48 2.50 12.56 -19.15
CA SER A 48 2.81 11.80 -20.37
C SER A 48 4.08 10.97 -20.21
N LEU A 49 5.12 11.51 -19.58
CA LEU A 49 6.34 10.78 -19.28
C LEU A 49 6.09 9.60 -18.32
N ALA A 50 5.34 9.81 -17.24
CA ALA A 50 4.99 8.74 -16.30
C ALA A 50 4.19 7.61 -16.97
N LEU A 51 3.24 7.98 -17.84
CA LEU A 51 2.45 7.03 -18.64
C LEU A 51 3.33 6.27 -19.64
N ALA A 52 4.20 6.97 -20.37
CA ALA A 52 5.11 6.36 -21.34
C ALA A 52 6.03 5.33 -20.66
N ILE A 53 6.60 5.68 -19.50
CA ILE A 53 7.44 4.76 -18.72
C ILE A 53 6.62 3.56 -18.24
N SER A 54 5.39 3.78 -17.76
CA SER A 54 4.50 2.70 -17.32
C SER A 54 4.15 1.75 -18.47
N MET A 55 3.75 2.28 -19.63
CA MET A 55 3.45 1.50 -20.83
C MET A 55 4.67 0.73 -21.33
N THR A 56 5.84 1.37 -21.36
CA THR A 56 7.10 0.72 -21.77
C THR A 56 7.47 -0.40 -20.81
N THR A 57 7.38 -0.17 -19.50
CA THR A 57 7.64 -1.16 -18.45
C THR A 57 6.69 -2.35 -18.59
N CYS A 58 5.40 -2.10 -18.82
CA CYS A 58 4.42 -3.15 -19.07
C CYS A 58 4.74 -3.94 -20.35
N ALA A 59 4.99 -3.26 -21.48
CA ALA A 59 5.29 -3.91 -22.75
C ALA A 59 6.53 -4.80 -22.67
N VAL A 60 7.60 -4.30 -22.05
CA VAL A 60 8.83 -5.08 -21.81
C VAL A 60 8.56 -6.24 -20.86
N GLY A 61 7.84 -6.01 -19.76
CA GLY A 61 7.55 -7.06 -18.78
C GLY A 61 6.68 -8.19 -19.35
N TYR A 62 5.62 -7.87 -20.09
CA TYR A 62 4.79 -8.88 -20.75
C TYR A 62 5.51 -9.57 -21.92
N GLY A 63 6.35 -8.85 -22.68
CA GLY A 63 7.19 -9.43 -23.73
C GLY A 63 8.24 -10.39 -23.18
N LEU A 64 8.84 -10.06 -22.04
CA LEU A 64 9.77 -10.95 -21.34
C LEU A 64 9.05 -12.15 -20.76
N ALA A 65 7.86 -11.96 -20.19
CA ALA A 65 7.04 -13.04 -19.65
C ALA A 65 6.65 -14.06 -20.72
N SER A 66 6.29 -13.61 -21.92
CA SER A 66 5.94 -14.50 -23.04
C SER A 66 7.17 -15.24 -23.57
N TRP A 67 8.32 -14.58 -23.67
CA TRP A 67 9.57 -15.23 -24.09
C TRP A 67 10.03 -16.33 -23.12
N LEU A 68 9.83 -16.12 -21.81
CA LEU A 68 10.13 -17.11 -20.77
C LEU A 68 9.03 -18.19 -20.61
N GLY A 69 7.94 -18.13 -21.38
CA GLY A 69 6.83 -19.10 -21.29
C GLY A 69 5.85 -18.88 -20.12
N PHE A 70 6.00 -17.79 -19.35
CA PHE A 70 5.15 -17.42 -18.21
C PHE A 70 3.93 -16.57 -18.63
N ASN A 71 3.14 -17.05 -19.59
CA ASN A 71 2.05 -16.27 -20.20
C ASN A 71 0.98 -15.77 -19.21
N LYS A 72 0.77 -16.46 -18.08
CA LYS A 72 -0.20 -16.06 -17.03
C LYS A 72 0.43 -15.27 -15.88
N GLY A 73 1.75 -15.09 -15.88
CA GLY A 73 2.52 -14.43 -14.82
C GLY A 73 3.05 -13.05 -15.19
N GLY A 74 2.63 -12.47 -16.31
CA GLY A 74 3.18 -11.21 -16.82
C GLY A 74 3.15 -10.06 -15.80
N ILE A 75 2.09 -9.98 -14.98
CA ILE A 75 2.01 -8.98 -13.91
C ILE A 75 3.13 -9.14 -12.87
N LEU A 76 3.52 -10.39 -12.53
CA LEU A 76 4.61 -10.65 -11.60
C LEU A 76 5.96 -10.21 -12.19
N VAL A 77 6.17 -10.47 -13.48
CA VAL A 77 7.39 -10.04 -14.20
C VAL A 77 7.47 -8.52 -14.23
N VAL A 78 6.35 -7.83 -14.50
CA VAL A 78 6.28 -6.36 -14.43
C VAL A 78 6.58 -5.87 -13.02
N THR A 79 6.06 -6.53 -11.97
CA THR A 79 6.38 -6.19 -10.57
C THR A 79 7.87 -6.34 -10.26
N VAL A 80 8.51 -7.45 -10.66
CA VAL A 80 9.97 -7.61 -10.48
C VAL A 80 10.72 -6.51 -11.23
N LEU A 81 10.33 -6.23 -12.47
CA LEU A 81 11.01 -5.27 -13.32
C LEU A 81 10.94 -3.86 -12.72
N ILE A 82 9.76 -3.41 -12.26
CA ILE A 82 9.64 -2.07 -11.66
C ILE A 82 10.34 -1.97 -10.30
N VAL A 83 10.30 -3.03 -9.48
CA VAL A 83 11.04 -3.08 -8.20
C VAL A 83 12.54 -3.00 -8.48
N MET A 84 13.05 -3.78 -9.42
CA MET A 84 14.46 -3.74 -9.83
C MET A 84 14.86 -2.35 -10.35
N LEU A 85 14.06 -1.76 -11.25
CA LEU A 85 14.31 -0.40 -11.74
C LEU A 85 14.31 0.64 -10.60
N ALA A 86 13.38 0.53 -9.65
CA ALA A 86 13.30 1.42 -8.50
C ALA A 86 14.50 1.25 -7.55
N THR A 87 15.04 0.04 -7.43
CA THR A 87 16.24 -0.24 -6.62
C THR A 87 17.52 0.25 -7.30
N VAL A 88 17.67 0.04 -8.61
CA VAL A 88 18.90 0.40 -9.35
C VAL A 88 18.94 1.88 -9.71
N PHE A 89 17.79 2.50 -10.03
CA PHE A 89 17.70 3.89 -10.48
C PHE A 89 16.75 4.74 -9.60
N PRO A 90 16.93 4.78 -8.26
CA PRO A 90 16.01 5.44 -7.35
C PRO A 90 15.90 6.95 -7.62
N SER A 91 17.02 7.61 -7.95
CA SER A 91 17.07 9.05 -8.24
C SER A 91 16.32 9.43 -9.52
N TYR A 92 16.24 8.55 -10.51
CA TYR A 92 15.52 8.82 -11.76
C TYR A 92 14.02 8.62 -11.57
N LEU A 93 13.60 7.51 -10.96
CA LEU A 93 12.17 7.27 -10.71
C LEU A 93 11.60 8.23 -9.66
N GLY A 94 12.39 8.63 -8.66
CA GLY A 94 12.00 9.62 -7.65
C GLY A 94 11.70 11.01 -8.23
N ARG A 95 12.20 11.32 -9.44
CA ARG A 95 11.87 12.58 -10.14
C ARG A 95 10.50 12.55 -10.83
N ILE A 96 9.90 11.37 -11.00
CA ILE A 96 8.61 11.17 -11.68
C ILE A 96 7.48 11.31 -10.66
N THR A 97 7.34 12.51 -10.13
CA THR A 97 6.40 12.78 -9.05
C THR A 97 4.92 12.78 -9.46
N ALA A 98 4.63 12.80 -10.77
CA ALA A 98 3.27 12.72 -11.29
C ALA A 98 2.69 11.29 -11.29
N ALA A 99 3.54 10.26 -11.15
CA ALA A 99 3.15 8.85 -11.26
C ALA A 99 2.10 8.43 -10.23
N GLU A 100 2.24 8.90 -8.99
CA GLU A 100 1.30 8.59 -7.89
C GLU A 100 -0.10 9.14 -8.17
N LYS A 101 -0.20 10.41 -8.59
CA LYS A 101 -1.48 11.08 -8.84
C LYS A 101 -2.23 10.44 -10.03
N ILE A 102 -1.52 10.19 -11.14
CA ILE A 102 -2.14 9.56 -12.32
C ILE A 102 -2.48 8.09 -12.06
N GLY A 103 -1.63 7.36 -11.33
CA GLY A 103 -1.90 5.99 -10.92
C GLY A 103 -3.15 5.90 -10.06
N TYR A 104 -3.30 6.79 -9.07
CA TYR A 104 -4.52 6.87 -8.27
C TYR A 104 -5.76 7.16 -9.12
N LEU A 105 -5.69 8.12 -10.04
CA LEU A 105 -6.80 8.44 -10.95
C LEU A 105 -7.22 7.22 -11.79
N LEU A 106 -6.25 6.53 -12.40
CA LEU A 106 -6.51 5.35 -13.21
C LEU A 106 -7.08 4.19 -12.38
N MET A 107 -6.62 4.02 -11.14
CA MET A 107 -7.17 3.03 -10.21
C MET A 107 -8.63 3.34 -9.85
N GLN A 108 -9.00 4.62 -9.66
CA GLN A 108 -10.40 4.99 -9.44
C GLN A 108 -11.28 4.67 -10.65
N VAL A 109 -10.81 4.95 -11.86
CA VAL A 109 -11.53 4.59 -13.09
C VAL A 109 -11.68 3.07 -13.19
N PHE A 110 -10.62 2.31 -12.92
CA PHE A 110 -10.66 0.85 -12.90
C PHE A 110 -11.68 0.29 -11.90
N PHE A 111 -11.69 0.79 -10.66
CA PHE A 111 -12.68 0.37 -9.67
C PHE A 111 -14.11 0.78 -10.03
N ALA A 112 -14.29 1.96 -10.62
CA ALA A 112 -15.61 2.39 -11.10
C ALA A 112 -16.14 1.44 -12.18
N VAL A 113 -15.30 1.00 -13.11
CA VAL A 113 -15.68 0.03 -14.16
C VAL A 113 -16.01 -1.34 -13.58
N ILE A 114 -15.21 -1.85 -12.63
CA ILE A 114 -15.51 -3.11 -11.94
C ILE A 114 -16.84 -3.01 -11.20
N GLY A 115 -17.06 -1.92 -10.47
CA GLY A 115 -18.30 -1.67 -9.73
C GLY A 115 -19.51 -1.58 -10.65
N ALA A 116 -19.40 -0.85 -11.77
CA ALA A 116 -20.47 -0.74 -12.77
C ALA A 116 -20.78 -2.07 -13.46
N SER A 117 -19.78 -2.96 -13.59
CA SER A 117 -19.95 -4.29 -14.18
C SER A 117 -20.50 -5.33 -13.19
N ALA A 118 -20.59 -4.98 -11.89
CA ALA A 118 -21.06 -5.90 -10.85
C ALA A 118 -22.59 -5.94 -10.78
N ASN A 119 -23.14 -7.15 -10.58
CA ASN A 119 -24.57 -7.32 -10.32
C ASN A 119 -24.87 -7.04 -8.85
N VAL A 120 -25.63 -5.96 -8.58
CA VAL A 120 -25.96 -5.51 -7.21
C VAL A 120 -26.70 -6.59 -6.41
N GLU A 121 -27.59 -7.36 -7.04
CA GLU A 121 -28.34 -8.42 -6.35
C GLU A 121 -27.43 -9.56 -5.89
N ILE A 122 -26.48 -9.99 -6.74
CA ILE A 122 -25.49 -11.00 -6.37
C ILE A 122 -24.56 -10.47 -5.28
N VAL A 123 -24.13 -9.20 -5.41
CA VAL A 123 -23.29 -8.53 -4.41
C VAL A 123 -24.00 -8.43 -3.07
N LEU A 124 -25.30 -8.15 -3.02
CA LEU A 124 -26.03 -8.11 -1.75
C LEU A 124 -26.21 -9.51 -1.15
N ARG A 125 -26.48 -10.52 -1.98
CA ARG A 125 -26.71 -11.89 -1.51
C ARG A 125 -25.42 -12.56 -1.00
N VAL A 126 -24.32 -12.42 -1.73
CA VAL A 126 -23.02 -13.06 -1.41
C VAL A 126 -22.11 -12.12 -0.63
N GLY A 127 -22.14 -10.84 -0.96
CA GLY A 127 -21.26 -9.83 -0.37
C GLY A 127 -21.50 -9.61 1.11
N SER A 128 -22.69 -9.86 1.66
CA SER A 128 -22.89 -9.82 3.12
C SER A 128 -22.00 -10.83 3.85
N VAL A 129 -21.90 -12.06 3.36
CA VAL A 129 -21.04 -13.09 3.95
C VAL A 129 -19.56 -12.71 3.77
N LEU A 130 -19.18 -12.23 2.58
CA LEU A 130 -17.81 -11.76 2.33
C LEU A 130 -17.45 -10.55 3.19
N PHE A 131 -18.41 -9.66 3.47
CA PHE A 131 -18.21 -8.49 4.33
C PHE A 131 -17.97 -8.89 5.78
N ILE A 132 -18.77 -9.81 6.32
CA ILE A 132 -18.57 -10.36 7.66
C ILE A 132 -17.22 -11.09 7.74
N PHE A 133 -16.89 -11.90 6.73
CA PHE A 133 -15.63 -12.61 6.65
C PHE A 133 -14.43 -11.65 6.60
N ALA A 134 -14.49 -10.60 5.78
CA ALA A 134 -13.47 -9.56 5.73
C ALA A 134 -13.37 -8.84 7.09
N GLY A 135 -14.49 -8.50 7.71
CA GLY A 135 -14.52 -7.90 9.05
C GLY A 135 -13.85 -8.78 10.11
N LEU A 136 -14.07 -10.10 10.05
CA LEU A 136 -13.42 -11.06 10.93
C LEU A 136 -11.91 -11.12 10.69
N ILE A 137 -11.46 -11.17 9.43
CA ILE A 137 -10.03 -11.11 9.08
C ILE A 137 -9.40 -9.85 9.66
N LEU A 138 -10.05 -8.70 9.50
CA LEU A 138 -9.55 -7.42 10.03
C LEU A 138 -9.49 -7.40 11.56
N ALA A 139 -10.49 -7.99 12.23
CA ALA A 139 -10.54 -8.08 13.68
C ALA A 139 -9.41 -8.97 14.21
N ILE A 140 -9.22 -10.16 13.62
CA ILE A 140 -8.13 -11.07 13.97
C ILE A 140 -6.78 -10.41 13.70
N HIS A 141 -6.59 -9.79 12.52
CA HIS A 141 -5.39 -9.04 12.17
C HIS A 141 -5.05 -8.00 13.24
N LEU A 142 -6.03 -7.18 13.64
CA LEU A 142 -5.81 -6.13 14.64
C LEU A 142 -5.51 -6.73 16.02
N LEU A 143 -6.22 -7.78 16.44
CA LEU A 143 -6.01 -8.43 17.73
C LEU A 143 -4.60 -9.05 17.81
N VAL A 144 -4.22 -9.82 16.79
CA VAL A 144 -2.89 -10.44 16.70
C VAL A 144 -1.80 -9.37 16.67
N LEU A 145 -1.98 -8.32 15.86
CA LEU A 145 -0.99 -7.24 15.75
C LEU A 145 -0.79 -6.52 17.09
N LEU A 146 -1.87 -6.17 17.79
CA LEU A 146 -1.79 -5.51 19.10
C LEU A 146 -1.23 -6.46 20.18
N GLY A 147 -1.63 -7.73 20.17
CA GLY A 147 -1.17 -8.74 21.13
C GLY A 147 0.31 -9.08 20.99
N VAL A 148 0.74 -9.41 19.77
CA VAL A 148 2.14 -9.71 19.47
C VAL A 148 2.99 -8.44 19.57
N GLY A 149 2.49 -7.31 19.07
CA GLY A 149 3.16 -6.02 19.19
C GLY A 149 3.45 -5.62 20.62
N ARG A 150 2.50 -5.89 21.53
CA ARG A 150 2.69 -5.72 22.97
C ARG A 150 3.80 -6.63 23.51
N LEU A 151 3.82 -7.91 23.14
CA LEU A 151 4.84 -8.85 23.58
C LEU A 151 6.25 -8.46 23.10
N LEU A 152 6.33 -7.87 21.90
CA LEU A 152 7.57 -7.37 21.31
C LEU A 152 7.98 -5.97 21.82
N GLY A 153 7.19 -5.34 22.69
CA GLY A 153 7.46 -4.01 23.21
C GLY A 153 7.42 -2.91 22.15
N LEU A 154 6.61 -3.09 21.09
CA LEU A 154 6.38 -2.07 20.06
C LEU A 154 5.44 -0.99 20.58
N ASP A 155 5.64 0.24 20.11
CA ASP A 155 4.77 1.35 20.49
C ASP A 155 3.45 1.32 19.69
N LEU A 156 2.41 1.98 20.23
CA LEU A 156 1.09 1.99 19.59
C LEU A 156 1.11 2.72 18.23
N ALA A 157 2.01 3.68 18.03
CA ALA A 157 2.11 4.43 16.78
C ALA A 157 2.67 3.54 15.65
N GLU A 158 3.75 2.82 15.91
CA GLU A 158 4.36 1.79 15.06
C GLU A 158 3.31 0.74 14.66
N LEU A 159 2.53 0.23 15.62
CA LEU A 159 1.50 -0.78 15.36
C LEU A 159 0.35 -0.25 14.49
N VAL A 160 -0.16 0.94 14.79
CA VAL A 160 -1.27 1.53 14.02
C VAL A 160 -0.81 1.94 12.62
N ILE A 161 0.41 2.46 12.48
CA ILE A 161 1.01 2.76 11.18
C ILE A 161 1.25 1.49 10.37
N ALA A 162 1.82 0.44 10.97
CA ALA A 162 2.01 -0.85 10.30
C ALA A 162 0.69 -1.46 9.85
N SER A 163 -0.35 -1.41 10.71
CA SER A 163 -1.69 -1.88 10.34
C SER A 163 -2.27 -1.06 9.18
N ASN A 164 -2.05 0.25 9.16
CA ASN A 164 -2.54 1.11 8.09
C ASN A 164 -1.76 0.87 6.78
N ALA A 165 -0.45 0.65 6.84
CA ALA A 165 0.37 0.32 5.67
C ALA A 165 -0.07 -1.00 5.02
N ASN A 166 -0.48 -1.98 5.83
CA ASN A 166 -1.02 -3.25 5.36
C ASN A 166 -2.43 -3.11 4.76
N MET A 167 -3.32 -2.35 5.39
CA MET A 167 -4.75 -2.33 5.03
C MET A 167 -5.15 -1.18 4.11
N GLY A 168 -4.68 0.02 4.38
CA GLY A 168 -4.93 1.21 3.56
C GLY A 168 -3.85 1.45 2.51
N GLY A 169 -2.65 0.95 2.76
CA GLY A 169 -1.50 1.07 1.85
C GLY A 169 -0.49 2.16 2.25
N PRO A 170 0.60 2.30 1.47
CA PRO A 170 1.71 3.21 1.75
C PRO A 170 1.29 4.67 1.93
N THR A 171 0.40 5.15 1.05
CA THR A 171 0.00 6.56 0.96
C THR A 171 -0.88 6.96 2.13
N THR A 172 -1.82 6.09 2.52
CA THR A 172 -2.73 6.36 3.64
C THR A 172 -2.04 6.23 5.00
N ALA A 173 -1.03 5.35 5.10
CA ALA A 173 -0.18 5.22 6.27
C ALA A 173 0.73 6.43 6.45
N ALA A 174 1.38 6.89 5.37
CA ALA A 174 2.13 8.14 5.36
C ALA A 174 1.26 9.34 5.77
N ALA A 175 0.06 9.47 5.19
CA ALA A 175 -0.87 10.54 5.53
C ALA A 175 -1.28 10.52 7.02
N MET A 176 -1.49 9.34 7.60
CA MET A 176 -1.78 9.19 9.03
C MET A 176 -0.59 9.59 9.91
N ALA A 177 0.62 9.16 9.55
CA ALA A 177 1.84 9.54 10.27
C ALA A 177 2.02 11.07 10.26
N THR A 178 1.86 11.70 9.09
CA THR A 178 1.92 13.17 8.97
C THR A 178 0.82 13.86 9.77
N ALA A 179 -0.43 13.41 9.68
CA ALA A 179 -1.56 14.00 10.41
C ALA A 179 -1.42 13.88 11.95
N ARG A 180 -0.66 12.89 12.43
CA ARG A 180 -0.37 12.67 13.85
C ARG A 180 1.00 13.22 14.28
N GLN A 181 1.73 13.91 13.40
CA GLN A 181 3.07 14.44 13.63
C GLN A 181 4.10 13.37 14.03
N TRP A 182 4.00 12.19 13.40
CA TRP A 182 4.95 11.07 13.55
C TRP A 182 5.87 10.99 12.33
N ASP A 183 6.59 12.06 12.03
CA ASP A 183 7.36 12.19 10.77
C ASP A 183 8.38 11.06 10.57
N LYS A 184 9.01 10.59 11.67
CA LYS A 184 9.95 9.46 11.67
C LYS A 184 9.33 8.16 11.15
N LEU A 185 8.00 8.01 11.22
CA LEU A 185 7.27 6.84 10.75
C LEU A 185 6.81 6.94 9.28
N VAL A 186 6.90 8.11 8.63
CA VAL A 186 6.45 8.30 7.23
C VAL A 186 7.25 7.42 6.27
N THR A 187 8.58 7.50 6.31
CA THR A 187 9.43 6.68 5.42
C THR A 187 9.28 5.18 5.71
N PRO A 188 9.36 4.70 6.97
CA PRO A 188 9.06 3.31 7.30
C PRO A 188 7.68 2.85 6.82
N ALA A 189 6.63 3.68 6.94
CA ALA A 189 5.29 3.34 6.47
C ALA A 189 5.24 3.10 4.96
N ILE A 190 5.87 3.99 4.18
CA ILE A 190 5.91 3.86 2.72
C ILE A 190 6.68 2.61 2.32
N LEU A 191 7.87 2.41 2.88
CA LEU A 191 8.72 1.26 2.55
C LEU A 191 8.06 -0.06 2.94
N CYS A 192 7.51 -0.15 4.16
CA CYS A 192 6.83 -1.34 4.64
C CYS A 192 5.61 -1.67 3.76
N GLY A 193 4.82 -0.66 3.40
CA GLY A 193 3.64 -0.87 2.56
C GLY A 193 3.99 -1.29 1.13
N THR A 194 4.97 -0.64 0.49
CA THR A 194 5.34 -0.95 -0.90
C THR A 194 6.05 -2.30 -1.01
N LEU A 195 6.95 -2.60 -0.06
CA LEU A 195 7.60 -3.90 0.03
C LEU A 195 6.58 -5.00 0.34
N GLY A 196 5.66 -4.75 1.27
CA GLY A 196 4.55 -5.64 1.58
C GLY A 196 3.73 -5.98 0.34
N TYR A 197 3.35 -4.97 -0.46
CA TYR A 197 2.65 -5.21 -1.73
C TYR A 197 3.47 -6.03 -2.72
N ALA A 198 4.75 -5.71 -2.90
CA ALA A 198 5.61 -6.45 -3.80
C ALA A 198 5.64 -7.93 -3.41
N VAL A 199 5.93 -8.25 -2.14
CA VAL A 199 6.04 -9.63 -1.64
C VAL A 199 4.68 -10.35 -1.64
N ALA A 200 3.63 -9.72 -1.11
CA ALA A 200 2.30 -10.31 -1.01
C ALA A 200 1.72 -10.66 -2.39
N THR A 201 2.07 -9.92 -3.44
CA THR A 201 1.64 -10.22 -4.81
C THR A 201 2.16 -11.59 -5.27
N PHE A 202 3.44 -11.91 -5.03
CA PHE A 202 3.99 -13.23 -5.37
C PHE A 202 3.38 -14.34 -4.53
N ILE A 203 3.25 -14.12 -3.22
CA ILE A 203 2.63 -15.10 -2.31
C ILE A 203 1.19 -15.38 -2.74
N GLY A 204 0.41 -14.34 -3.04
CA GLY A 204 -0.99 -14.47 -3.46
C GLY A 204 -1.15 -15.24 -4.77
N VAL A 205 -0.36 -14.91 -5.80
CA VAL A 205 -0.39 -15.64 -7.07
C VAL A 205 0.11 -17.08 -6.89
N GLY A 206 1.17 -17.27 -6.11
CA GLY A 206 1.71 -18.60 -5.79
C GLY A 206 0.69 -19.48 -5.08
N LEU A 207 0.03 -18.95 -4.06
CA LEU A 207 -1.05 -19.64 -3.34
C LEU A 207 -2.24 -19.92 -4.25
N GLY A 208 -2.64 -18.97 -5.10
CA GLY A 208 -3.71 -19.18 -6.08
C GLY A 208 -3.41 -20.30 -7.07
N ASN A 209 -2.18 -20.36 -7.58
CA ASN A 209 -1.73 -21.44 -8.46
C ASN A 209 -1.67 -22.79 -7.73
N PHE A 210 -1.21 -22.79 -6.47
CA PHE A 210 -1.17 -23.97 -5.64
C PHE A 210 -2.58 -24.53 -5.39
N LEU A 211 -3.52 -23.69 -4.94
CA LEU A 211 -4.91 -24.09 -4.72
C LEU A 211 -5.57 -24.60 -6.00
N ARG A 212 -5.32 -23.95 -7.13
CA ARG A 212 -5.80 -24.43 -8.44
C ARG A 212 -5.21 -25.79 -8.84
N SER A 213 -4.00 -26.11 -8.41
CA SER A 213 -3.40 -27.43 -8.66
C SER A 213 -3.99 -28.54 -7.80
N LEU A 214 -4.67 -28.19 -6.71
CA LEU A 214 -5.35 -29.11 -5.79
C LEU A 214 -6.79 -29.44 -6.21
N GLY A 215 -7.40 -28.68 -7.12
CA GLY A 215 -8.77 -28.90 -7.63
C GLY A 215 -9.45 -27.64 -8.10
#